data_AF-A0A7C2FC85-F1
#
_entry.id   AF-A0A7C2FC85-F1
#
_cell.length_a   1.000
_cell.length_b   1.000
_cell.length_c   1.000
_cell.angle_alpha   90.00
_cell.angle_beta   90.00
_cell.angle_gamma   90.00
#
_symmetry.space_group_name_H-M   'P 1'
#
loop_
_entity.id
_entity.type
_entity.pdbx_description
1 polymer ?
#
loop_
_entity_poly.entity_id
_entity_poly.type
_entity_poly.pdbx_seq_one_letter_code
_entity_poly.pdbx_strand_id
1 'polypeptide(L)'
;MASTWRMRWWRLGLWALVLLTGAALAPRSMHIYAQWWQTRQEVQALEQQVQALQREGTALRQQLQRLSTPAGKEALAREKGWIKRGEQPLQIVPE
;
A
#
# COMPACT_ATOMS: atom_id res chain seq x y z
N MET A 1 36.75 -13.77 56.89
CA MET A 1 35.48 -13.97 56.16
C MET A 1 34.69 -12.67 55.88
N ALA A 2 35.34 -11.50 55.77
CA ALA A 2 34.64 -10.21 55.60
C ALA A 2 34.58 -9.68 54.15
N SER A 3 35.33 -10.29 53.20
CA SER A 3 35.44 -9.80 51.82
C SER A 3 34.26 -10.19 50.92
N THR A 4 33.50 -11.22 51.28
CA THR A 4 32.38 -11.73 50.45
C THR A 4 31.16 -10.82 50.49
N TRP A 5 30.98 -10.07 51.58
CA TRP A 5 29.85 -9.15 51.74
C TRP A 5 29.99 -7.94 50.82
N ARG A 6 31.18 -7.31 50.78
CA ARG A 6 31.49 -6.19 49.87
C ARG A 6 31.32 -6.57 48.38
N MET A 7 31.67 -7.80 48.03
CA MET A 7 31.57 -8.32 46.67
C MET A 7 30.12 -8.59 46.23
N ARG A 8 29.22 -8.95 47.16
CA ARG A 8 27.77 -9.08 46.90
C ARG A 8 27.13 -7.72 46.61
N TRP A 9 27.46 -6.68 47.37
CA TRP A 9 26.94 -5.32 47.13
C TRP A 9 27.43 -4.75 45.79
N TRP A 10 28.68 -5.02 45.42
CA TRP A 10 29.21 -4.64 44.11
C TRP A 10 28.50 -5.34 42.95
N ARG A 11 28.25 -6.64 43.06
CA ARG A 11 27.46 -7.38 42.06
C ARG A 11 26.04 -6.85 41.95
N LEU A 12 25.40 -6.54 43.07
CA LEU A 12 24.06 -5.93 43.06
C LEU A 12 24.06 -4.55 42.39
N GLY A 13 25.06 -3.71 42.65
CA GLY A 13 25.22 -2.43 41.98
C GLY A 13 25.43 -2.57 40.46
N LEU A 14 26.23 -3.55 40.03
CA LEU A 14 26.44 -3.87 38.61
C LEU A 14 25.15 -4.36 37.94
N TRP A 15 24.40 -5.26 38.58
CA TRP A 15 23.12 -5.72 38.08
C TRP A 15 22.08 -4.60 38.01
N ALA A 16 22.06 -3.72 39.02
CA ALA A 16 21.21 -2.53 39.00
C ALA A 16 21.58 -1.61 37.83
N LEU A 17 22.86 -1.37 37.58
CA LEU A 17 23.34 -0.57 36.46
C LEU A 17 22.92 -1.16 35.11
N VAL A 18 23.05 -2.48 34.93
CA VAL A 18 22.64 -3.20 33.71
C VAL A 18 21.12 -3.10 33.50
N LEU A 19 20.33 -3.28 34.56
CA LEU A 19 18.87 -3.12 34.49
C LEU A 19 18.48 -1.68 34.16
N LEU A 20 19.12 -0.69 34.77
CA LEU A 20 18.80 0.73 34.56
C LEU A 20 19.15 1.17 33.14
N THR A 21 20.31 0.74 32.64
CA THR A 21 20.73 1.02 31.26
C THR A 21 19.88 0.27 30.23
N GLY A 22 19.56 -1.00 30.48
CA GLY A 22 18.65 -1.77 29.65
C GLY A 22 17.25 -1.15 29.60
N ALA A 23 16.69 -0.76 30.75
CA ALA A 23 15.38 -0.12 30.84
C ALA A 23 15.35 1.29 30.21
N ALA A 24 16.47 2.02 30.23
CA ALA A 24 16.57 3.33 29.58
C ALA A 24 16.68 3.22 28.04
N LEU A 25 17.30 2.16 27.51
CA LEU A 25 17.47 1.96 26.06
C LEU A 25 16.33 1.17 25.40
N ALA A 26 15.64 0.31 26.14
CA ALA A 26 14.51 -0.49 25.64
C ALA A 26 13.35 0.33 25.03
N PRO A 27 12.84 1.41 25.64
CA PRO A 27 11.70 2.14 25.08
C PRO A 27 12.06 2.82 23.76
N ARG A 28 13.30 3.32 23.61
CA ARG A 28 13.73 4.03 22.40
C ARG A 28 13.81 3.10 21.18
N SER A 29 14.22 1.85 21.37
CA SER A 29 14.29 0.86 20.30
C SER A 29 12.91 0.33 19.91
N MET A 30 12.01 0.12 20.88
CA MET A 30 10.62 -0.28 20.60
C MET A 30 9.85 0.75 19.77
N HIS A 31 9.99 2.05 20.08
CA HIS A 31 9.30 3.09 19.31
C HIS A 31 9.77 3.16 17.86
N ILE A 32 11.07 3.04 17.61
CA ILE A 32 11.62 3.05 16.25
C ILE A 32 11.14 1.83 15.47
N TYR A 33 11.12 0.65 16.10
CA TYR A 33 10.64 -0.57 15.44
C TYR A 33 9.14 -0.49 15.12
N ALA A 34 8.32 0.01 16.06
CA ALA A 34 6.89 0.20 15.83
C ALA A 34 6.61 1.21 14.70
N GLN A 35 7.31 2.34 14.68
CA GLN A 35 7.21 3.33 13.61
C GLN A 35 7.64 2.75 12.27
N TRP A 36 8.77 2.06 12.22
CA TRP A 36 9.24 1.41 10.99
C TRP A 36 8.23 0.39 10.47
N TRP A 37 7.67 -0.44 11.36
CA TRP A 37 6.66 -1.43 10.98
C TRP A 37 5.40 -0.77 10.44
N GLN A 38 4.91 0.27 11.11
CA GLN A 38 3.75 1.03 10.68
C GLN A 38 3.99 1.69 9.31
N THR A 39 5.12 2.39 9.13
CA THR A 39 5.48 2.99 7.84
C THR A 39 5.59 1.94 6.73
N ARG A 40 6.12 0.75 7.02
CA ARG A 40 6.19 -0.34 6.03
C ARG A 40 4.81 -0.82 5.60
N GLN A 41 3.86 -0.94 6.53
CA GLN A 41 2.49 -1.31 6.21
C GLN A 41 1.79 -0.22 5.38
N GLU A 42 1.98 1.05 5.74
CA GLU A 42 1.42 2.18 5.00
C GLU A 42 1.95 2.21 3.56
N VAL A 43 3.27 2.06 3.37
CA VAL A 43 3.87 2.00 2.03
C VAL A 43 3.29 0.85 1.21
N GLN A 44 3.16 -0.35 1.78
CA GLN A 44 2.58 -1.49 1.07
C GLN A 44 1.11 -1.25 0.67
N ALA A 45 0.31 -0.65 1.55
CA ALA A 45 -1.07 -0.31 1.26
C ALA A 45 -1.16 0.72 0.11
N LEU A 46 -0.31 1.75 0.13
CA LEU A 46 -0.26 2.75 -0.95
C LEU A 46 0.20 2.14 -2.28
N GLU A 47 1.22 1.27 -2.27
CA GLU A 47 1.68 0.58 -3.48
C GLU A 47 0.56 -0.26 -4.12
N GLN A 48 -0.23 -0.97 -3.31
CA GLN A 48 -1.37 -1.73 -3.79
C GLN A 48 -2.45 -0.83 -4.42
N GLN A 49 -2.73 0.32 -3.82
CA GLN A 49 -3.68 1.29 -4.37
C GLN A 49 -3.20 1.86 -5.70
N VAL A 50 -1.92 2.21 -5.80
CA VAL A 50 -1.32 2.69 -7.06
C VAL A 50 -1.41 1.62 -8.14
N GLN A 51 -1.10 0.36 -7.83
CA GLN A 51 -1.22 -0.74 -8.79
C GLN A 51 -2.67 -0.96 -9.23
N ALA A 52 -3.63 -0.87 -8.32
CA ALA A 52 -5.05 -0.99 -8.65
C ALA A 52 -5.49 0.13 -9.61
N LEU A 53 -5.17 1.39 -9.27
CA LEU A 53 -5.48 2.55 -10.11
C LEU A 53 -4.80 2.49 -11.48
N GLN A 54 -3.55 2.01 -11.54
CA GLN A 54 -2.88 1.81 -12.83
C GLN A 54 -3.59 0.77 -13.68
N ARG A 55 -3.99 -0.37 -13.10
CA ARG A 55 -4.75 -1.40 -13.82
C ARG A 55 -6.07 -0.84 -14.34
N GLU A 56 -6.82 -0.12 -13.51
CA GLU A 56 -8.05 0.55 -13.93
C GLU A 56 -7.80 1.56 -15.06
N GLY A 57 -6.77 2.39 -14.92
CA GLY A 57 -6.39 3.36 -15.95
C GLY A 57 -5.98 2.70 -17.28
N THR A 58 -5.35 1.53 -17.24
CA THR A 58 -5.07 0.75 -18.46
C THR A 58 -6.33 0.14 -19.06
N ALA A 59 -7.23 -0.41 -18.24
CA ALA A 59 -8.49 -0.98 -18.69
C ALA A 59 -9.40 0.07 -19.33
N LEU A 60 -9.52 1.24 -18.71
CA LEU A 60 -10.27 2.38 -19.24
C LEU A 60 -9.66 2.89 -20.55
N ARG A 61 -8.34 2.99 -20.66
CA ARG A 61 -7.67 3.36 -21.91
C ARG A 61 -7.95 2.35 -23.03
N GLN A 62 -7.94 1.06 -22.73
CA GLN A 62 -8.31 0.02 -23.70
C GLN A 62 -9.79 0.12 -24.11
N GLN A 63 -10.68 0.41 -23.17
CA GLN A 63 -12.10 0.64 -23.49
C GLN A 63 -12.27 1.86 -24.38
N LEU A 64 -11.59 2.98 -24.09
CA LEU A 64 -11.61 4.17 -24.94
C LEU A 64 -11.05 3.91 -26.33
N GLN A 65 -9.98 3.12 -26.46
CA GLN A 65 -9.45 2.71 -27.77
C GLN A 65 -10.42 1.82 -28.55
N ARG A 66 -11.14 0.91 -27.87
CA ARG A 66 -12.21 0.14 -28.52
C ARG A 66 -13.30 1.08 -29.02
N LEU A 67 -13.76 1.98 -28.16
CA LEU A 67 -14.84 2.92 -28.44
C LEU A 67 -14.44 4.11 -29.33
N SER A 68 -13.15 4.33 -29.62
CA SER A 68 -12.74 5.37 -30.56
C SER A 68 -12.94 4.93 -32.01
N THR A 69 -12.95 3.61 -32.26
CA THR A 69 -13.22 3.06 -33.59
C THR A 69 -14.72 3.04 -33.90
N PRO A 70 -15.15 3.31 -35.15
CA PRO A 70 -16.56 3.22 -35.55
C PRO A 70 -17.15 1.83 -35.25
N ALA A 71 -16.39 0.77 -35.54
CA ALA A 71 -16.79 -0.60 -35.29
C ALA A 71 -16.99 -0.91 -33.79
N GLY A 72 -16.17 -0.35 -32.91
CA GLY A 72 -16.33 -0.54 -31.47
C GLY A 72 -17.50 0.24 -30.86
N LYS A 73 -17.79 1.45 -31.39
CA LYS A 73 -19.01 2.20 -31.02
C LYS A 73 -20.27 1.44 -31.43
N GLU A 74 -20.28 0.87 -32.64
CA GLU A 74 -21.37 0.05 -33.13
C GLU A 74 -21.58 -1.22 -32.29
N ALA A 75 -20.49 -1.92 -31.95
CA ALA A 75 -20.56 -3.12 -31.13
C ALA A 75 -21.18 -2.82 -29.76
N LEU A 76 -20.74 -1.75 -29.10
CA LEU A 76 -21.31 -1.32 -27.82
C LEU A 76 -22.78 -0.89 -27.96
N ALA A 77 -23.12 -0.14 -29.02
CA ALA A 77 -24.49 0.31 -29.26
C ALA A 77 -25.45 -0.87 -29.53
N ARG A 78 -24.99 -1.92 -30.22
CA ARG A 78 -25.78 -3.17 -30.39
C ARG A 78 -25.89 -3.95 -29.09
N GLU A 79 -24.82 -4.05 -28.31
CA GLU A 79 -24.83 -4.72 -26.99
C GLU A 79 -25.80 -4.03 -26.01
N LYS A 80 -25.87 -2.69 -26.05
CA LYS A 80 -26.83 -1.90 -25.26
C LYS A 80 -28.24 -1.88 -25.83
N GLY A 81 -28.48 -2.52 -26.99
CA GLY A 81 -29.78 -2.59 -27.65
C GLY A 81 -30.24 -1.28 -28.31
N TRP A 82 -29.33 -0.31 -28.49
CA TRP A 82 -29.62 0.96 -29.13
C TRP A 82 -29.72 0.85 -30.66
N ILE A 83 -29.13 -0.18 -31.26
CA ILE A 83 -29.13 -0.43 -32.72
C ILE A 83 -29.46 -1.91 -32.96
N LYS A 84 -30.40 -2.22 -33.86
CA LYS A 84 -30.73 -3.61 -34.23
C LYS A 84 -29.74 -4.19 -35.24
N ARG A 85 -29.69 -5.52 -35.36
CA ARG A 85 -28.88 -6.18 -36.40
C ARG A 85 -29.35 -5.74 -37.79
N GLY A 86 -28.48 -5.05 -38.53
CA GLY A 86 -28.72 -4.60 -39.91
C GLY A 86 -28.98 -3.10 -40.08
N GLU A 87 -29.11 -2.33 -39.00
CA GLU A 87 -29.26 -0.87 -39.07
C GLU A 87 -27.88 -0.18 -39.16
N GLN A 88 -27.76 0.80 -40.08
CA GLN A 88 -26.56 1.63 -40.23
C GLN A 88 -26.61 2.81 -39.25
N PRO A 89 -25.55 3.06 -38.45
CA PRO A 89 -25.52 4.19 -37.54
C PRO A 89 -25.38 5.50 -38.32
N LEU A 90 -26.20 6.51 -37.96
CA LEU A 90 -26.03 7.86 -38.44
C LEU A 90 -24.73 8.44 -37.87
N GLN A 91 -23.74 8.69 -38.74
CA GLN A 91 -22.52 9.41 -38.38
C GLN A 91 -22.80 10.91 -38.43
N ILE A 92 -22.89 11.55 -37.27
CA ILE A 92 -22.93 13.01 -37.18
C ILE A 92 -21.49 13.50 -37.28
N VAL A 93 -21.10 13.99 -38.46
CA VAL A 93 -19.81 14.66 -38.65
C VAL A 93 -20.02 16.13 -38.27
N PRO A 94 -19.36 16.64 -37.22
CA PRO A 94 -19.36 18.08 -36.95
C PRO A 94 -18.54 18.78 -38.04
N GLU A 95 -19.10 19.84 -38.63
CA GLU A 95 -18.40 20.74 -39.56
C GLU A 95 -17.21 21.46 -38.90
#